data_AF-T1GB92-F1
#
_entry.id   AF-T1GB92-F1
#
_cell.length_a   1.000
_cell.length_b   1.000
_cell.length_c   1.000
_cell.angle_alpha   90.00
_cell.angle_beta   90.00
_cell.angle_gamma   90.00
#
_symmetry.space_group_name_H-M   'P 1'
#
loop_
_entity.id
_entity.type
_entity.pdbx_description
1 polymer ?
#
loop_
_entity_poly.entity_id
_entity_poly.type
_entity_poly.pdbx_seq_one_letter_code
_entity_poly.pdbx_strand_id
1 'polypeptide(L)'
;MDQFKDREVIQAVLIADNNDYENFRPFSDENTTAETITNANLKGILEEHKKNAKRDKGAAMTVVFKESAARLPTGNEVVIAVDLDNNRLHYHKRVDQYSKEKNFDIPMEIFLNNSQIAIHHNIVDPQIAICSHLALPLFSDNFDFGTRDDFIKGLLINEEILDSRIYVSFLPNNQYASRVGNWLTYQTISLDLINRWVYPLVPDMGVCCLFQNYVFTRNNIYKSPKSIVSRKVTLKENVVIQSGSNVDNGTEISNSVIGKKCKIGKNCKLNNAFIMDGVSIGMGAVIQSNCQLLGGCIIKSKEVVKKEK
;
A
#
# COMPACT_ATOMS: atom_id res chain seq x y z
N MET A 1 35.16 -7.76 -26.64
CA MET A 1 35.34 -8.57 -25.42
C MET A 1 36.02 -7.67 -24.39
N ASP A 2 35.64 -7.75 -23.11
CA ASP A 2 36.12 -6.91 -21.98
C ASP A 2 35.36 -5.61 -21.64
N GLN A 3 34.03 -5.64 -21.58
CA GLN A 3 33.23 -4.65 -20.80
C GLN A 3 32.25 -5.29 -19.78
N PHE A 4 32.39 -6.60 -19.51
CA PHE A 4 31.52 -7.34 -18.59
C PHE A 4 32.27 -8.03 -17.44
N LYS A 5 33.48 -7.60 -17.11
CA LYS A 5 34.17 -8.04 -15.89
C LYS A 5 33.80 -7.09 -14.76
N ASP A 6 33.30 -7.66 -13.67
CA ASP A 6 32.89 -7.03 -12.40
C ASP A 6 31.49 -6.41 -12.32
N ARG A 7 30.45 -7.19 -12.66
CA ARG A 7 29.12 -6.97 -12.08
C ARG A 7 29.02 -7.78 -10.79
N GLU A 8 29.18 -7.12 -9.63
CA GLU A 8 28.69 -7.67 -8.35
C GLU A 8 27.18 -7.95 -8.54
N VAL A 9 26.81 -9.23 -8.58
CA VAL A 9 25.41 -9.66 -8.65
C VAL A 9 24.80 -9.38 -7.27
N ILE A 10 24.24 -8.19 -7.10
CA ILE A 10 23.34 -7.90 -5.98
C ILE A 10 21.95 -8.24 -6.49
N GLN A 11 21.47 -9.43 -6.16
CA GLN A 11 20.06 -9.76 -6.28
C GLN A 11 19.30 -8.90 -5.27
N ALA A 12 18.74 -7.77 -5.72
CA ALA A 12 17.71 -7.07 -4.97
C ALA A 12 16.45 -7.92 -5.03
N VAL A 13 16.23 -8.76 -4.01
CA VAL A 13 14.96 -9.44 -3.83
C VAL A 13 14.02 -8.44 -3.16
N LEU A 14 13.09 -7.91 -3.93
CA LEU A 14 11.99 -7.13 -3.41
C LEU A 14 10.95 -8.16 -2.92
N ILE A 15 10.99 -8.48 -1.63
CA ILE A 15 10.01 -9.37 -1.01
C ILE A 15 8.74 -8.53 -0.81
N ALA A 16 7.87 -8.49 -1.82
CA ALA A 16 6.48 -8.12 -1.61
C ALA A 16 5.77 -9.37 -1.08
N ASP A 17 5.27 -9.28 0.15
CA ASP A 17 4.53 -10.36 0.80
C ASP A 17 3.25 -10.65 0.01
N ASN A 18 3.05 -11.91 -0.39
CA ASN A 18 1.82 -12.39 -0.99
C ASN A 18 0.95 -12.98 0.11
N ASN A 19 0.13 -12.16 0.76
CA ASN A 19 -0.93 -12.72 1.59
C ASN A 19 -2.15 -13.01 0.69
N ASP A 20 -2.58 -14.27 0.67
CA ASP A 20 -3.74 -14.76 -0.06
C ASP A 20 -5.05 -14.17 0.52
N TYR A 21 -5.32 -12.89 0.24
CA TYR A 21 -6.66 -12.35 0.33
C TYR A 21 -7.33 -12.49 -1.04
N GLU A 22 -7.93 -13.66 -1.29
CA GLU A 22 -8.65 -13.97 -2.54
C GLU A 22 -9.68 -12.91 -2.96
N ASN A 23 -10.11 -12.05 -2.04
CA ASN A 23 -11.15 -11.04 -2.22
C ASN A 23 -10.65 -9.62 -2.53
N PHE A 24 -9.34 -9.35 -2.49
CA PHE A 24 -8.78 -8.01 -2.76
C PHE A 24 -7.83 -8.03 -3.96
N ARG A 25 -8.39 -8.24 -5.15
CA ARG A 25 -7.65 -8.13 -6.41
C ARG A 25 -7.72 -6.68 -6.92
N PRO A 26 -6.64 -5.87 -6.86
CA PRO A 26 -6.62 -4.60 -7.57
C PRO A 26 -6.72 -4.84 -9.09
N PHE A 27 -7.20 -3.82 -9.82
CA PHE A 27 -7.78 -3.85 -11.17
C PHE A 27 -6.91 -4.32 -12.37
N SER A 28 -5.97 -5.27 -12.20
CA SER A 28 -5.19 -5.83 -13.32
C SER A 28 -4.79 -7.30 -13.11
N ASP A 29 -5.12 -8.11 -14.12
CA ASP A 29 -4.67 -9.46 -14.51
C ASP A 29 -4.39 -10.53 -13.42
N GLU A 30 -4.84 -11.75 -13.74
CA GLU A 30 -5.14 -12.88 -12.85
C GLU A 30 -3.96 -13.46 -12.03
N ASN A 31 -2.74 -12.91 -12.10
CA ASN A 31 -1.54 -13.49 -11.46
C ASN A 31 -0.60 -12.48 -10.76
N THR A 32 -1.04 -11.25 -10.46
CA THR A 32 -0.18 -10.26 -9.78
C THR A 32 -0.83 -9.70 -8.52
N THR A 33 -0.42 -10.24 -7.37
CA THR A 33 -0.67 -9.80 -5.99
C THR A 33 0.29 -8.68 -5.60
N ALA A 34 0.40 -7.63 -6.41
CA ALA A 34 1.16 -6.45 -6.01
C ALA A 34 0.32 -5.63 -5.01
N GLU A 35 0.64 -5.74 -3.72
CA GLU A 35 -0.12 -5.09 -2.65
C GLU A 35 0.41 -3.70 -2.27
N THR A 36 1.63 -3.34 -2.70
CA THR A 36 2.27 -2.07 -2.33
C THR A 36 2.25 -1.06 -3.47
N ILE A 37 1.86 0.18 -3.13
CA ILE A 37 1.83 1.33 -4.04
C ILE A 37 2.86 2.34 -3.58
N THR A 38 3.79 2.70 -4.47
CA THR A 38 4.86 3.66 -4.15
C THR A 38 5.35 4.42 -5.37
N ASN A 39 5.71 5.70 -5.18
CA ASN A 39 6.50 6.49 -6.13
C ASN A 39 7.92 6.76 -5.60
N ALA A 40 8.35 6.01 -4.59
CA ALA A 40 9.64 6.22 -3.94
C ALA A 40 10.82 5.90 -4.86
N ASN A 41 11.88 6.70 -4.76
CA ASN A 41 13.11 6.46 -5.49
C ASN A 41 14.03 5.54 -4.67
N LEU A 42 13.93 4.23 -4.93
CA LEU A 42 14.69 3.21 -4.22
C LEU A 42 16.19 3.20 -4.59
N LYS A 43 16.63 3.94 -5.61
CA LYS A 43 18.04 3.99 -6.01
C LYS A 43 18.94 4.47 -4.87
N GLY A 44 18.52 5.52 -4.16
CA GLY A 44 19.29 6.06 -3.04
C GLY A 44 19.48 5.02 -1.93
N ILE A 45 18.39 4.34 -1.57
CA ILE A 45 18.37 3.29 -0.54
C ILE A 45 19.23 2.09 -0.97
N LEU A 46 19.18 1.71 -2.25
CA LEU A 46 20.01 0.63 -2.79
C LEU A 46 21.51 0.97 -2.71
N GLU A 47 21.90 2.20 -3.05
CA GLU A 47 23.30 2.64 -2.95
C GLU A 47 23.76 2.75 -1.50
N GLU A 48 22.88 3.13 -0.58
CA GLU A 48 23.14 3.10 0.86
C GLU A 48 23.34 1.66 1.35
N HIS A 49 22.44 0.74 0.99
CA HIS A 49 22.55 -0.68 1.31
C HIS A 49 23.87 -1.28 0.79
N LYS A 50 24.28 -0.95 -0.44
CA LYS A 50 25.57 -1.34 -1.00
C LYS A 50 26.75 -0.87 -0.17
N LYS A 51 26.73 0.39 0.31
CA LYS A 51 27.79 0.92 1.18
C LYS A 51 27.82 0.19 2.52
N ASN A 52 26.65 -0.07 3.10
CA ASN A 52 26.53 -0.82 4.35
C ASN A 52 27.05 -2.25 4.18
N ALA A 53 26.68 -2.96 3.11
CA ALA A 53 27.17 -4.31 2.81
C ALA A 53 28.68 -4.39 2.55
N LYS A 54 29.32 -3.29 2.10
CA LYS A 54 30.79 -3.21 1.97
C LYS A 54 31.48 -2.99 3.31
N ARG A 55 30.86 -2.22 4.21
CA ARG A 55 31.38 -1.95 5.56
C ARG A 55 31.16 -3.13 6.50
N ASP A 56 29.99 -3.74 6.40
CA ASP A 56 29.48 -4.80 7.24
C ASP A 56 29.11 -5.99 6.36
N LYS A 57 29.94 -7.04 6.41
CA LYS A 57 29.69 -8.27 5.64
C LYS A 57 28.44 -9.02 6.10
N GLY A 58 27.95 -8.75 7.32
CA GLY A 58 26.73 -9.31 7.87
C GLY A 58 25.46 -8.56 7.46
N ALA A 59 25.54 -7.48 6.68
CA ALA A 59 24.36 -6.72 6.26
C ALA A 59 23.42 -7.56 5.37
N ALA A 60 22.38 -8.13 5.97
CA ALA A 60 21.46 -9.04 5.30
C ALA A 60 20.35 -8.27 4.57
N MET A 61 19.83 -7.19 5.18
CA MET A 61 18.64 -6.51 4.69
C MET A 61 18.57 -5.04 5.13
N THR A 62 18.01 -4.18 4.29
CA THR A 62 17.58 -2.82 4.62
C THR A 62 16.06 -2.71 4.46
N VAL A 63 15.34 -2.49 5.55
CA VAL A 63 13.88 -2.34 5.58
C VAL A 63 13.50 -0.87 5.43
N VAL A 64 12.50 -0.60 4.60
CA VAL A 64 12.05 0.77 4.30
C VAL A 64 10.77 1.09 5.05
N PHE A 65 10.76 2.21 5.78
CA PHE A 65 9.58 2.73 6.47
C PHE A 65 9.23 4.14 6.02
N LYS A 66 7.98 4.56 6.21
CA LYS A 66 7.54 5.94 5.97
C LYS A 66 6.95 6.53 7.25
N GLU A 67 7.46 7.67 7.71
CA GLU A 67 6.80 8.40 8.78
C GLU A 67 5.41 8.87 8.35
N SER A 68 4.42 8.63 9.21
CA SER A 68 3.03 8.99 8.99
C SER A 68 2.49 9.84 10.14
N ALA A 69 1.81 10.92 9.77
CA ALA A 69 1.05 11.75 10.71
C ALA A 69 -0.39 11.24 10.90
N ALA A 70 -0.81 10.23 10.12
CA ALA A 70 -2.17 9.72 10.14
C ALA A 70 -2.45 8.98 11.45
N ARG A 71 -3.56 9.35 12.09
CA ARG A 71 -3.98 8.80 13.40
C ARG A 71 -4.97 7.65 13.30
N LEU A 72 -5.39 7.28 12.08
CA LEU A 72 -6.36 6.20 11.88
C LEU A 72 -5.63 4.85 11.94
N PRO A 73 -6.07 3.92 12.80
CA PRO A 73 -5.53 2.56 12.83
C PRO A 73 -5.82 1.87 11.50
N THR A 74 -4.77 1.52 10.77
CA THR A 74 -4.76 0.87 9.47
C THR A 74 -4.63 -0.64 9.55
N GLY A 75 -4.12 -1.19 10.66
CA GLY A 75 -3.88 -2.63 10.83
C GLY A 75 -2.51 -3.08 10.42
N ASN A 76 -1.66 -2.11 10.11
CA ASN A 76 -0.28 -2.30 9.72
C ASN A 76 0.65 -1.48 10.63
N GLU A 77 0.21 -1.20 11.86
CA GLU A 77 1.00 -0.50 12.86
C GLU A 77 2.17 -1.36 13.33
N VAL A 78 3.34 -0.74 13.45
CA VAL A 78 4.57 -1.42 13.88
C VAL A 78 5.30 -0.58 14.91
N VAL A 79 5.94 -1.26 15.85
CA VAL A 79 6.91 -0.65 16.77
C VAL A 79 8.29 -1.13 16.40
N ILE A 80 9.20 -0.18 16.19
CA ILE A 80 10.62 -0.47 15.94
C ILE A 80 11.52 0.30 16.89
N ALA A 81 12.67 -0.28 17.21
CA ALA A 81 13.77 0.41 17.87
C ALA A 81 14.98 0.43 16.92
N VAL A 82 15.49 1.63 16.64
CA VAL A 82 16.54 1.88 15.67
C VAL A 82 17.69 2.63 16.33
N ASP A 83 18.92 2.21 16.05
CA ASP A 83 20.13 2.93 16.46
C ASP A 83 20.35 4.15 15.55
N LEU A 84 20.48 5.33 16.15
CA LEU A 84 20.65 6.60 15.44
C LEU A 84 22.04 6.77 14.83
N ASP A 85 23.07 6.08 15.35
CA ASP A 85 24.45 6.22 14.89
C ASP A 85 24.69 5.47 13.56
N ASN A 86 24.00 4.35 13.36
CA ASN A 86 24.25 3.43 12.23
C ASN A 86 22.99 2.94 11.50
N ASN A 87 21.80 3.39 11.91
CA ASN A 87 20.50 2.99 11.37
C ASN A 87 20.22 1.47 11.44
N ARG A 88 20.76 0.76 12.44
CA ARG A 88 20.46 -0.66 12.65
C ARG A 88 19.13 -0.85 13.35
N LEU A 89 18.40 -1.87 12.93
CA LEU A 89 17.18 -2.32 13.57
C LEU A 89 17.54 -3.25 14.72
N HIS A 90 17.05 -2.97 15.92
CA HIS A 90 17.25 -3.82 17.11
C HIS A 90 15.96 -4.44 17.63
N TYR A 91 14.81 -3.82 17.34
CA TYR A 91 13.50 -4.33 17.73
C TYR A 91 12.50 -4.11 16.63
N HIS A 92 11.63 -5.10 16.41
CA HIS A 92 10.52 -5.02 15.48
C HIS A 92 9.35 -5.87 15.97
N LYS A 93 8.18 -5.25 16.15
CA LYS A 93 6.94 -5.92 16.52
C LYS A 93 5.76 -5.29 15.78
N ARG A 94 4.99 -6.10 15.05
CA ARG A 94 3.68 -5.67 14.54
C ARG A 94 2.69 -5.58 15.69
N VAL A 95 1.85 -4.55 15.67
CA VAL A 95 0.77 -4.40 16.64
C VAL A 95 -0.44 -5.17 16.13
N ASP A 96 -0.86 -6.19 16.89
CA ASP A 96 -2.12 -6.87 16.61
C ASP A 96 -3.30 -5.99 17.07
N GLN A 97 -4.15 -5.60 16.13
CA GLN A 97 -5.31 -4.75 16.38
C GLN A 97 -6.38 -5.41 17.25
N TYR A 98 -6.42 -6.74 17.27
CA TYR A 98 -7.39 -7.51 18.05
C TYR A 98 -6.86 -7.88 19.43
N SER A 99 -5.56 -7.72 19.65
CA SER A 99 -4.94 -7.95 20.95
C SER A 99 -5.33 -6.87 21.95
N LYS A 100 -5.57 -7.30 23.19
CA LYS A 100 -5.78 -6.39 24.33
C LYS A 100 -4.46 -5.91 24.93
N GLU A 101 -3.32 -6.42 24.47
CA GLU A 101 -2.00 -6.01 24.95
C GLU A 101 -1.71 -4.58 24.51
N LYS A 102 -1.58 -3.69 25.50
CA LYS A 102 -1.23 -2.28 25.29
C LYS A 102 0.23 -1.97 25.63
N ASN A 103 0.97 -2.98 26.10
CA ASN A 103 2.33 -2.83 26.57
C ASN A 103 3.30 -3.47 25.57
N PHE A 104 4.43 -2.81 25.36
CA PHE A 104 5.52 -3.29 24.52
C PHE A 104 6.72 -3.62 25.41
N ASP A 105 7.07 -4.90 25.48
CA ASP A 105 8.26 -5.34 26.19
C ASP A 105 9.45 -5.28 25.24
N ILE A 106 10.34 -4.32 25.49
CA ILE A 106 11.58 -4.13 24.73
C ILE A 106 12.75 -4.60 25.61
N PRO A 107 13.59 -5.55 25.15
CA PRO A 107 14.72 -6.05 25.92
C PRO A 107 15.68 -4.94 26.37
N MET A 108 16.09 -4.98 27.64
CA MET A 108 16.98 -3.96 28.23
C MET A 108 18.37 -3.92 27.56
N GLU A 109 18.85 -5.07 27.09
CA GLU A 109 20.14 -5.23 26.40
C GLU A 109 20.29 -4.29 25.20
N ILE A 110 19.19 -3.98 24.50
CA ILE A 110 19.18 -3.03 23.37
C ILE A 110 19.64 -1.64 23.82
N PHE A 111 19.25 -1.20 25.02
CA PHE A 111 19.61 0.12 25.56
C PHE A 111 20.97 0.13 26.26
N LEU A 112 21.46 -1.04 26.71
CA LEU A 112 22.76 -1.15 27.36
C LEU A 112 23.90 -1.22 26.35
N ASN A 113 23.67 -1.88 25.21
CA ASN A 113 24.68 -2.10 24.18
C ASN A 113 24.83 -0.93 23.19
N ASN A 114 23.86 -0.03 23.13
CA ASN A 114 23.82 1.05 22.13
C ASN A 114 23.67 2.42 22.81
N SER A 115 24.33 3.43 22.23
CA SER A 115 24.41 4.76 22.84
C SER A 115 23.14 5.59 22.67
N GLN A 116 22.50 5.49 21.50
CA GLN A 116 21.31 6.27 21.14
C GLN A 116 20.30 5.40 20.38
N ILE A 117 19.18 5.11 21.02
CA ILE A 117 18.07 4.34 20.43
C ILE A 117 16.85 5.24 20.26
N ALA A 118 16.30 5.26 19.05
CA ALA A 118 15.00 5.87 18.74
C ALA A 118 13.92 4.80 18.62
N ILE A 119 12.80 5.02 19.31
CA ILE A 119 11.62 4.14 19.24
C ILE A 119 10.58 4.83 18.35
N HIS A 120 10.13 4.13 17.31
CA HIS A 120 9.15 4.63 16.37
C HIS A 120 7.88 3.79 16.40
N HIS A 121 6.72 4.46 16.44
CA HIS A 121 5.38 3.87 16.29
C HIS A 121 4.55 4.61 15.23
N ASN A 122 4.85 5.88 14.96
CA ASN A 122 4.16 6.73 13.97
C ASN A 122 4.68 6.50 12.54
N ILE A 123 4.83 5.23 12.16
CA ILE A 123 5.40 4.83 10.88
C ILE A 123 4.46 3.86 10.16
N VAL A 124 4.50 3.95 8.83
CA VAL A 124 3.83 3.03 7.91
C VAL A 124 4.89 2.10 7.35
N ASP A 125 4.56 0.82 7.36
CA ASP A 125 5.37 -0.23 6.75
C ASP A 125 4.84 -0.58 5.36
N PRO A 126 5.46 -0.08 4.27
CA PRO A 126 5.09 -0.45 2.90
C PRO A 126 5.51 -1.88 2.53
N GLN A 127 6.16 -2.61 3.44
CA GLN A 127 6.73 -3.93 3.22
C GLN A 127 7.75 -3.98 2.07
N ILE A 128 8.55 -2.93 1.96
CA ILE A 128 9.65 -2.87 1.00
C ILE A 128 10.95 -3.17 1.76
N ALA A 129 11.70 -4.15 1.29
CA ALA A 129 13.02 -4.47 1.79
C ALA A 129 14.01 -4.64 0.62
N ILE A 130 15.24 -4.17 0.83
CA ILE A 130 16.37 -4.41 -0.06
C ILE A 130 17.28 -5.42 0.63
N CYS A 131 17.44 -6.59 0.02
CA CYS A 131 18.22 -7.67 0.60
C CYS A 131 19.58 -7.82 -0.09
N SER A 132 20.55 -8.30 0.67
CA SER A 132 21.81 -8.83 0.13
C SER A 132 21.63 -10.31 -0.26
N HIS A 133 22.64 -10.88 -0.91
CA HIS A 133 22.66 -12.29 -1.30
C HIS A 133 22.56 -13.26 -0.10
N LEU A 134 22.80 -12.78 1.13
CA LEU A 134 22.72 -13.58 2.35
C LEU A 134 21.29 -13.89 2.77
N ALA A 135 20.32 -13.05 2.39
CA ALA A 135 18.95 -13.19 2.87
C ALA A 135 18.27 -14.48 2.38
N LEU A 136 18.53 -14.90 1.13
CA LEU A 136 17.89 -16.08 0.55
C LEU A 136 18.34 -17.40 1.21
N PRO A 137 19.64 -17.66 1.43
CA PRO A 137 20.09 -18.81 2.22
C PRO A 137 19.51 -18.80 3.63
N LEU A 138 19.56 -17.65 4.34
CA LEU A 138 19.01 -17.52 5.69
C LEU A 138 17.52 -17.86 5.74
N PHE A 139 16.78 -17.50 4.70
CA PHE A 139 15.36 -17.85 4.60
C PHE A 139 15.17 -19.34 4.28
N SER A 140 15.94 -19.89 3.34
CA SER A 140 15.83 -21.29 2.92
C SER A 140 16.26 -22.30 4.01
N ASP A 141 17.21 -21.93 4.86
CA ASP A 141 17.72 -22.80 5.92
C ASP A 141 16.77 -22.86 7.13
N ASN A 142 15.84 -21.90 7.24
CA ASN A 142 14.89 -21.78 8.33
C ASN A 142 13.45 -21.96 7.83
N PHE A 143 12.96 -23.20 7.88
CA PHE A 143 11.63 -23.58 7.38
C PHE A 143 10.45 -22.94 8.13
N ASP A 144 10.69 -22.35 9.30
CA ASP A 144 9.65 -21.74 10.15
C ASP A 144 9.30 -20.29 9.74
N PHE A 145 10.08 -19.68 8.85
CA PHE A 145 9.81 -18.31 8.41
C PHE A 145 8.72 -18.26 7.34
N GLY A 146 7.49 -17.98 7.76
CA GLY A 146 6.34 -17.84 6.86
C GLY A 146 6.22 -16.46 6.22
N THR A 147 6.59 -15.40 6.94
CA THR A 147 6.46 -14.00 6.49
C THR A 147 7.77 -13.22 6.58
N ARG A 148 7.83 -12.05 5.94
CA ARG A 148 8.94 -11.10 6.09
C ARG A 148 9.15 -10.71 7.56
N ASP A 149 8.07 -10.67 8.34
CA ASP A 149 8.11 -10.26 9.74
C ASP A 149 8.67 -11.34 10.65
N ASP A 150 8.33 -12.61 10.35
CA ASP A 150 8.94 -13.77 11.00
C ASP A 150 10.44 -13.82 10.71
N PHE A 151 10.82 -13.53 9.45
CA PHE A 151 12.22 -13.44 9.05
C PHE A 151 12.97 -12.33 9.81
N ILE A 152 12.42 -11.10 9.87
CA ILE A 152 13.01 -9.99 10.64
C ILE A 152 13.17 -10.40 12.11
N LYS A 153 12.10 -10.94 12.71
CA LYS A 153 12.12 -11.36 14.12
C LYS A 153 13.14 -12.46 14.38
N GLY A 154 13.22 -13.46 13.50
CA GLY A 154 14.16 -14.57 13.60
C GLY A 154 15.62 -14.12 13.51
N LEU A 155 15.92 -13.17 12.61
CA LEU A 155 17.26 -12.58 12.50
C LEU A 155 17.65 -11.75 13.73
N LEU A 156 16.71 -10.98 14.30
CA LEU A 156 16.97 -10.18 15.51
C LEU A 156 17.19 -11.05 16.75
N ILE A 157 16.45 -12.15 16.89
CA ILE A 157 16.60 -13.06 18.03
C ILE A 157 17.91 -13.85 17.94
N ASN A 158 18.27 -14.32 16.74
CA ASN A 158 19.46 -15.15 16.52
C ASN A 158 20.67 -14.33 16.03
N GLU A 159 20.69 -13.04 16.36
CA GLU A 159 21.68 -12.07 15.86
C GLU A 159 23.13 -12.50 16.23
N GLU A 160 23.34 -13.09 17.41
CA GLU A 160 24.64 -13.56 17.88
C GLU A 160 25.19 -14.77 17.10
N ILE A 161 24.30 -15.62 16.58
CA ILE A 161 24.67 -16.88 15.91
C ILE A 161 24.81 -16.67 14.40
N LEU A 162 23.85 -15.96 13.80
CA LEU A 162 23.79 -15.78 12.34
C LEU A 162 24.73 -14.67 11.84
N ASP A 163 25.24 -13.83 12.76
CA ASP A 163 26.03 -12.63 12.47
C ASP A 163 25.44 -11.76 11.35
N SER A 164 24.10 -11.76 11.26
CA SER A 164 23.34 -11.09 10.21
C SER A 164 22.63 -9.87 10.80
N ARG A 165 22.67 -8.75 10.06
CA ARG A 165 22.25 -7.43 10.53
C ARG A 165 21.19 -6.84 9.62
N ILE A 166 20.22 -6.16 10.23
CA ILE A 166 19.15 -5.46 9.52
C ILE A 166 19.32 -3.96 9.72
N TYR A 167 19.22 -3.21 8.62
CA TYR A 167 19.27 -1.76 8.60
C TYR A 167 17.90 -1.18 8.28
N VAL A 168 17.69 0.08 8.64
CA VAL A 168 16.45 0.82 8.39
C VAL A 168 16.73 2.01 7.49
N SER A 169 15.82 2.29 6.55
CA SER A 169 15.80 3.53 5.78
C SER A 169 14.42 4.17 5.83
N PHE A 170 14.36 5.45 6.16
CA PHE A 170 13.11 6.21 6.18
C PHE A 170 12.89 6.96 4.87
N LEU A 171 11.71 6.82 4.30
CA LEU A 171 11.33 7.54 3.09
C LEU A 171 11.10 9.03 3.38
N PRO A 172 11.65 9.92 2.54
CA PRO A 172 11.39 11.35 2.61
C PRO A 172 9.89 11.69 2.54
N ASN A 173 9.50 12.82 3.13
CA ASN A 173 8.10 13.27 3.17
C ASN A 173 7.46 13.57 1.81
N ASN A 174 8.27 13.82 0.78
CA ASN A 174 7.77 14.04 -0.58
C ASN A 174 7.57 12.75 -1.39
N GLN A 175 7.86 11.58 -0.80
CA GLN A 175 7.64 10.28 -1.42
C GLN A 175 6.52 9.53 -0.68
N TYR A 176 5.76 8.77 -1.45
CA TYR A 176 4.65 7.96 -0.99
C TYR A 176 5.03 6.48 -1.06
N ALA A 177 4.72 5.73 -0.01
CA ALA A 177 4.72 4.28 -0.03
C ALA A 177 3.71 3.77 1.00
N SER A 178 2.83 2.86 0.57
CA SER A 178 1.86 2.22 1.46
C SER A 178 1.45 0.87 0.91
N ARG A 179 1.10 -0.06 1.79
CA ARG A 179 0.58 -1.39 1.46
C ARG A 179 -0.93 -1.44 1.63
N VAL A 180 -1.60 -2.05 0.67
CA VAL A 180 -3.00 -2.45 0.75
C VAL A 180 -3.08 -3.79 1.48
N GLY A 181 -3.51 -3.79 2.74
CA GLY A 181 -3.68 -5.02 3.53
C GLY A 181 -5.13 -5.34 3.89
N ASN A 182 -6.03 -4.37 3.78
CA ASN A 182 -7.44 -4.52 4.12
C ASN A 182 -8.29 -3.46 3.42
N TRP A 183 -9.61 -3.50 3.65
CA TRP A 183 -10.53 -2.55 3.04
C TRP A 183 -10.23 -1.09 3.39
N LEU A 184 -9.90 -0.81 4.65
CA LEU A 184 -9.64 0.55 5.10
C LEU A 184 -8.40 1.15 4.41
N THR A 185 -7.32 0.37 4.32
CA THR A 185 -6.10 0.77 3.59
C THR A 185 -6.38 0.91 2.10
N TYR A 186 -7.15 0.00 1.49
CA TYR A 186 -7.59 0.12 0.10
C TYR A 186 -8.32 1.44 -0.18
N GLN A 187 -9.28 1.81 0.68
CA GLN A 187 -10.03 3.06 0.54
C GLN A 187 -9.13 4.29 0.69
N THR A 188 -8.28 4.28 1.71
CA THR A 188 -7.36 5.40 2.01
C THR A 188 -6.39 5.59 0.85
N ILE A 189 -5.72 4.52 0.40
CA ILE A 189 -4.75 4.57 -0.69
C ILE A 189 -5.43 4.95 -2.01
N SER A 190 -6.67 4.48 -2.25
CA SER A 190 -7.44 4.90 -3.44
C SER A 190 -7.71 6.40 -3.44
N LEU A 191 -8.05 6.99 -2.30
CA LEU A 191 -8.23 8.43 -2.17
C LEU A 191 -6.89 9.17 -2.33
N ASP A 192 -5.79 8.66 -1.77
CA ASP A 192 -4.45 9.24 -1.94
C ASP A 192 -4.03 9.25 -3.42
N LEU A 193 -4.33 8.17 -4.16
CA LEU A 193 -4.13 8.06 -5.61
C LEU A 193 -4.94 9.11 -6.38
N ILE A 194 -6.24 9.23 -6.06
CA ILE A 194 -7.15 10.22 -6.68
C ILE A 194 -6.66 11.65 -6.41
N ASN A 195 -6.18 11.90 -5.18
CA ASN A 195 -5.57 13.16 -4.74
C ASN A 195 -4.13 13.37 -5.27
N ARG A 196 -3.61 12.45 -6.08
CA ARG A 196 -2.30 12.54 -6.75
C ARG A 196 -1.09 12.52 -5.82
N TRP A 197 -1.22 11.96 -4.62
CA TRP A 197 -0.08 11.82 -3.68
C TRP A 197 1.01 10.89 -4.23
N VAL A 198 0.62 9.95 -5.09
CA VAL A 198 1.51 8.96 -5.73
C VAL A 198 1.95 9.38 -7.14
N TYR A 199 1.91 10.68 -7.47
CA TYR A 199 2.36 11.16 -8.78
C TYR A 199 3.81 10.68 -9.09
N PRO A 200 4.13 10.20 -10.31
CA PRO A 200 3.32 10.20 -11.53
C PRO A 200 2.41 8.98 -11.73
N LEU A 201 2.31 8.06 -10.76
CA LEU A 201 1.49 6.85 -10.84
C LEU A 201 0.01 7.14 -10.54
N VAL A 202 -0.60 7.95 -11.40
CA VAL A 202 -2.00 8.39 -11.27
C VAL A 202 -2.83 7.98 -12.50
N PRO A 203 -4.16 7.84 -12.38
CA PRO A 203 -4.98 7.22 -13.44
C PRO A 203 -4.91 7.92 -14.80
N ASP A 204 -4.78 9.26 -14.83
CA ASP A 204 -4.72 10.06 -16.06
C ASP A 204 -3.40 9.93 -16.81
N MET A 205 -2.31 9.59 -16.12
CA MET A 205 -0.99 9.48 -16.77
C MET A 205 -0.84 8.22 -17.61
N GLY A 206 -1.71 7.21 -17.42
CA GLY A 206 -1.70 5.99 -18.23
C GLY A 206 -0.44 5.13 -18.05
N VAL A 207 0.37 5.37 -17.02
CA VAL A 207 1.68 4.71 -16.82
C VAL A 207 1.55 3.19 -16.82
N CYS A 208 0.55 2.63 -16.13
CA CYS A 208 0.40 1.18 -16.01
C CYS A 208 -0.05 0.49 -17.30
N CYS A 209 -0.82 1.16 -18.15
CA CYS A 209 -1.39 0.56 -19.37
C CYS A 209 -0.71 1.06 -20.65
N LEU A 210 0.24 1.98 -20.55
CA LEU A 210 0.83 2.72 -21.68
C LEU A 210 -0.20 3.49 -22.54
N PHE A 211 -1.43 3.65 -22.04
CA PHE A 211 -2.52 4.35 -22.69
C PHE A 211 -3.29 5.19 -21.66
N GLN A 212 -3.59 6.44 -22.03
CA GLN A 212 -4.41 7.32 -21.20
C GLN A 212 -5.89 6.91 -21.28
N ASN A 213 -6.37 6.26 -20.21
CA ASN A 213 -7.76 5.78 -20.13
C ASN A 213 -8.73 6.81 -19.53
N TYR A 214 -8.20 7.88 -18.92
CA TYR A 214 -8.96 8.89 -18.20
C TYR A 214 -8.60 10.31 -18.63
N VAL A 215 -9.62 11.14 -18.74
CA VAL A 215 -9.50 12.60 -18.81
C VAL A 215 -9.58 13.13 -17.39
N PHE A 216 -8.54 13.86 -16.98
CA PHE A 216 -8.50 14.56 -15.70
C PHE A 216 -9.14 15.93 -15.82
N THR A 217 -9.97 16.28 -14.83
CA THR A 217 -10.62 17.59 -14.73
C THR A 217 -10.49 18.13 -13.31
N ARG A 218 -10.95 19.37 -13.07
CA ARG A 218 -10.87 20.01 -11.74
C ARG A 218 -11.51 19.14 -10.66
N ASN A 219 -11.11 19.38 -9.40
CA ASN A 219 -11.59 18.65 -8.22
C ASN A 219 -11.29 17.14 -8.25
N ASN A 220 -10.18 16.74 -8.88
CA ASN A 220 -9.75 15.34 -8.97
C ASN A 220 -10.80 14.42 -9.58
N ILE A 221 -11.44 14.88 -10.66
CA ILE A 221 -12.42 14.08 -11.40
C ILE A 221 -11.72 13.40 -12.58
N TYR A 222 -11.76 12.08 -12.60
CA TYR A 222 -11.20 11.20 -13.62
C TYR A 222 -12.34 10.54 -14.40
N LYS A 223 -12.49 10.89 -15.68
CA LYS A 223 -13.55 10.36 -16.53
C LYS A 223 -12.97 9.59 -17.70
N SER A 224 -13.38 8.34 -17.89
CA SER A 224 -13.06 7.64 -19.12
C SER A 224 -13.82 8.26 -20.31
N PRO A 225 -13.16 8.51 -21.47
CA PRO A 225 -13.82 8.98 -22.68
C PRO A 225 -14.98 8.08 -23.14
N LYS A 226 -14.91 6.78 -22.81
CA LYS A 226 -15.92 5.75 -23.14
C LYS A 226 -17.06 5.66 -22.13
N SER A 227 -17.12 6.55 -21.13
CA SER A 227 -18.23 6.60 -20.16
C SER A 227 -19.31 7.59 -20.59
N ILE A 228 -20.57 7.20 -20.40
CA ILE A 228 -21.74 8.01 -20.72
C ILE A 228 -22.19 8.69 -19.43
N VAL A 229 -22.00 9.99 -19.34
CA VAL A 229 -22.41 10.79 -18.17
C VAL A 229 -23.40 11.83 -18.65
N SER A 230 -24.62 11.79 -18.13
CA SER A 230 -25.69 12.70 -18.53
C SER A 230 -25.41 14.15 -18.12
N ARG A 231 -25.96 15.12 -18.85
CA ARG A 231 -25.66 16.56 -18.65
C ARG A 231 -26.05 17.11 -17.27
N LYS A 232 -27.07 16.54 -16.63
CA LYS A 232 -27.57 16.98 -15.31
C LYS A 232 -26.99 16.13 -14.16
N VAL A 233 -25.79 15.58 -14.31
CA VAL A 233 -25.07 14.86 -13.25
C VAL A 233 -24.15 15.83 -12.54
N THR A 234 -24.18 15.83 -11.21
CA THR A 234 -23.31 16.67 -10.39
C THR A 234 -22.13 15.84 -9.89
N LEU A 235 -20.97 16.03 -10.50
CA LEU A 235 -19.70 15.47 -10.03
C LEU A 235 -19.03 16.51 -9.12
N LYS A 236 -18.82 16.17 -7.85
CA LYS A 236 -18.27 17.11 -6.86
C LYS A 236 -16.74 17.09 -6.84
N GLU A 237 -16.17 16.13 -6.13
CA GLU A 237 -14.73 15.98 -5.93
C GLU A 237 -14.36 14.50 -5.82
N ASN A 238 -13.10 14.18 -6.17
CA ASN A 238 -12.50 12.86 -6.00
C ASN A 238 -13.36 11.75 -6.61
N VAL A 239 -13.76 11.92 -7.87
CA VAL A 239 -14.65 10.98 -8.58
C VAL A 239 -13.90 10.28 -9.70
N VAL A 240 -14.01 8.95 -9.76
CA VAL A 240 -13.47 8.15 -10.86
C VAL A 240 -14.62 7.42 -11.57
N ILE A 241 -14.72 7.57 -12.89
CA ILE A 241 -15.70 6.87 -13.72
C ILE A 241 -14.98 6.10 -14.81
N GLN A 242 -15.02 4.77 -14.73
CA GLN A 242 -14.38 3.89 -15.69
C GLN A 242 -15.21 3.68 -16.98
N SER A 243 -14.58 3.05 -17.97
CA SER A 243 -15.13 2.88 -19.32
C SER A 243 -16.41 2.04 -19.35
N GLY A 244 -17.34 2.40 -20.22
CA GLY A 244 -18.59 1.66 -20.44
C GLY A 244 -19.66 1.87 -19.38
N SER A 245 -19.39 2.71 -18.36
CA SER A 245 -20.36 3.03 -17.31
C SER A 245 -21.30 4.15 -17.75
N ASN A 246 -22.57 4.04 -17.36
CA ASN A 246 -23.63 5.01 -17.65
C ASN A 246 -24.14 5.64 -16.36
N VAL A 247 -24.17 6.96 -16.30
CA VAL A 247 -24.71 7.75 -15.19
C VAL A 247 -25.85 8.64 -15.67
N ASP A 248 -27.04 8.38 -15.15
CA ASP A 248 -28.26 9.09 -15.50
C ASP A 248 -28.46 10.41 -14.74
N ASN A 249 -29.36 11.24 -15.26
CA ASN A 249 -29.65 12.60 -14.79
C ASN A 249 -30.05 12.69 -13.30
N GLY A 250 -29.67 13.82 -12.67
CA GLY A 250 -30.06 14.16 -11.29
C GLY A 250 -29.22 13.44 -10.23
N THR A 251 -28.25 12.64 -10.65
CA THR A 251 -27.36 11.90 -9.75
C THR A 251 -26.19 12.77 -9.28
N GLU A 252 -25.84 12.62 -8.01
CA GLU A 252 -24.76 13.36 -7.34
C GLU A 252 -23.69 12.38 -6.84
N ILE A 253 -22.42 12.67 -7.14
CA ILE A 253 -21.29 11.77 -6.85
C ILE A 253 -20.15 12.56 -6.20
N SER A 254 -19.65 12.07 -5.07
CA SER A 254 -18.49 12.62 -4.34
C SER A 254 -17.63 11.52 -3.72
N ASN A 255 -16.30 11.68 -3.74
CA ASN A 255 -15.32 10.79 -3.11
C ASN A 255 -15.52 9.30 -3.50
N SER A 256 -15.96 9.03 -4.73
CA SER A 256 -16.45 7.70 -5.13
C SER A 256 -15.77 7.18 -6.39
N VAL A 257 -15.58 5.87 -6.43
CA VAL A 257 -15.00 5.15 -7.57
C VAL A 257 -16.09 4.29 -8.21
N ILE A 258 -16.30 4.46 -9.52
CA ILE A 258 -17.26 3.71 -10.33
C ILE A 258 -16.49 2.86 -11.34
N GLY A 259 -16.58 1.54 -11.17
CA GLY A 259 -15.98 0.51 -12.01
C GLY A 259 -16.51 0.48 -13.44
N LYS A 260 -16.07 -0.50 -14.24
CA LYS A 260 -16.43 -0.66 -15.65
C LYS A 260 -17.86 -1.16 -15.80
N LYS A 261 -18.52 -0.75 -16.89
CA LYS A 261 -19.85 -1.26 -17.31
C LYS A 261 -20.96 -1.13 -16.23
N CYS A 262 -20.84 -0.15 -15.33
CA CYS A 262 -21.85 0.10 -14.31
C CYS A 262 -23.03 0.88 -14.87
N LYS A 263 -24.22 0.66 -14.33
CA LYS A 263 -25.46 1.38 -14.71
C LYS A 263 -26.00 2.10 -13.49
N ILE A 264 -25.90 3.43 -13.46
CA ILE A 264 -26.39 4.25 -12.35
C ILE A 264 -27.64 4.99 -12.82
N GLY A 265 -28.77 4.71 -12.16
CA GLY A 265 -30.06 5.31 -12.46
C GLY A 265 -30.16 6.79 -12.10
N LYS A 266 -31.35 7.36 -12.33
CA LYS A 266 -31.66 8.78 -12.09
C LYS A 266 -31.74 9.11 -10.60
N ASN A 267 -31.42 10.35 -10.24
CA ASN A 267 -31.60 10.92 -8.89
C ASN A 267 -30.91 10.13 -7.76
N CYS A 268 -29.78 9.47 -8.04
CA CYS A 268 -29.02 8.74 -7.03
C CYS A 268 -28.07 9.66 -6.26
N LYS A 269 -27.70 9.28 -5.05
CA LYS A 269 -26.69 9.99 -4.25
C LYS A 269 -25.60 9.02 -3.82
N LEU A 270 -24.39 9.27 -4.29
CA LEU A 270 -23.21 8.43 -4.04
C LEU A 270 -22.17 9.25 -3.30
N ASN A 271 -21.88 8.88 -2.04
CA ASN A 271 -20.85 9.54 -1.26
C ASN A 271 -19.91 8.51 -0.65
N ASN A 272 -18.61 8.67 -0.87
CA ASN A 272 -17.56 7.79 -0.36
C ASN A 272 -17.86 6.31 -0.61
N ALA A 273 -18.25 6.01 -1.86
CA ALA A 273 -18.73 4.71 -2.32
C ALA A 273 -17.76 4.10 -3.33
N PHE A 274 -17.49 2.81 -3.17
CA PHE A 274 -16.66 2.05 -4.11
C PHE A 274 -17.55 1.03 -4.81
N ILE A 275 -17.81 1.29 -6.09
CA ILE A 275 -18.74 0.53 -6.92
C ILE A 275 -17.90 -0.28 -7.91
N MET A 276 -17.87 -1.60 -7.76
CA MET A 276 -17.09 -2.49 -8.62
C MET A 276 -17.77 -2.71 -9.98
N ASP A 277 -17.10 -3.45 -10.86
CA ASP A 277 -17.49 -3.65 -12.25
C ASP A 277 -18.87 -4.31 -12.40
N GLY A 278 -19.66 -3.84 -13.37
CA GLY A 278 -20.96 -4.42 -13.73
C GLY A 278 -22.10 -4.18 -12.74
N VAL A 279 -21.90 -3.32 -11.74
CA VAL A 279 -22.95 -2.99 -10.76
C VAL A 279 -24.07 -2.16 -11.39
N SER A 280 -25.32 -2.51 -11.08
CA SER A 280 -26.51 -1.78 -11.51
C SER A 280 -27.24 -1.16 -10.31
N ILE A 281 -27.36 0.17 -10.29
CA ILE A 281 -28.01 0.94 -9.22
C ILE A 281 -29.31 1.51 -9.77
N GLY A 282 -30.44 1.11 -9.16
CA GLY A 282 -31.77 1.62 -9.49
C GLY A 282 -31.96 3.11 -9.19
N MET A 283 -33.05 3.67 -9.70
CA MET A 283 -33.38 5.09 -9.56
C MET A 283 -33.58 5.48 -8.09
N GLY A 284 -33.04 6.63 -7.69
CA GLY A 284 -33.26 7.21 -6.36
C GLY A 284 -32.52 6.49 -5.23
N ALA A 285 -31.58 5.61 -5.54
CA ALA A 285 -30.79 4.92 -4.54
C ALA A 285 -29.81 5.88 -3.85
N VAL A 286 -29.60 5.65 -2.55
CA VAL A 286 -28.65 6.43 -1.74
C VAL A 286 -27.60 5.48 -1.19
N ILE A 287 -26.36 5.67 -1.60
CA ILE A 287 -25.22 4.92 -1.07
C ILE A 287 -24.48 5.83 -0.10
N GLN A 288 -24.51 5.45 1.17
CA GLN A 288 -23.85 6.19 2.24
C GLN A 288 -22.34 5.89 2.28
N SER A 289 -21.63 6.68 3.08
CA SER A 289 -20.18 6.62 3.20
C SER A 289 -19.67 5.26 3.63
N ASN A 290 -18.52 4.86 3.07
CA ASN A 290 -17.81 3.61 3.36
C ASN A 290 -18.54 2.33 2.93
N CYS A 291 -19.42 2.43 1.93
CA CYS A 291 -20.05 1.26 1.32
C CYS A 291 -19.24 0.75 0.12
N GLN A 292 -19.15 -0.58 0.00
CA GLN A 292 -18.61 -1.28 -1.16
C GLN A 292 -19.70 -2.10 -1.84
N LEU A 293 -19.78 -2.02 -3.16
CA LEU A 293 -20.64 -2.88 -3.95
C LEU A 293 -19.78 -3.76 -4.83
N LEU A 294 -19.86 -5.08 -4.60
CA LEU A 294 -19.10 -6.06 -5.35
C LEU A 294 -19.66 -6.24 -6.77
N GLY A 295 -18.84 -6.84 -7.64
CA GLY A 295 -19.17 -6.97 -9.05
C GLY A 295 -20.49 -7.71 -9.27
N GLY A 296 -21.31 -7.20 -10.20
CA GLY A 296 -22.61 -7.80 -10.53
C GLY A 296 -23.74 -7.55 -9.52
N CYS A 297 -23.52 -6.79 -8.45
CA CYS A 297 -24.59 -6.40 -7.53
C CYS A 297 -25.68 -5.56 -8.25
N ILE A 298 -26.94 -5.81 -7.89
CA ILE A 298 -28.10 -5.05 -8.37
C ILE A 298 -28.80 -4.43 -7.16
N ILE A 299 -28.77 -3.11 -7.07
CA ILE A 299 -29.52 -2.35 -6.05
C ILE A 299 -30.85 -1.92 -6.64
N LYS A 300 -31.95 -2.17 -5.92
CA LYS A 300 -33.27 -1.78 -6.40
C LYS A 300 -33.49 -0.28 -6.24
N SER A 301 -34.51 0.22 -6.91
CA SER A 301 -34.84 1.65 -6.87
C SER A 301 -35.23 2.09 -5.46
N LYS A 302 -34.78 3.28 -5.05
CA LYS A 302 -35.03 3.92 -3.75
C LYS A 302 -34.48 3.19 -2.52
N GLU A 303 -33.54 2.26 -2.69
CA GLU A 303 -32.87 1.62 -1.56
C GLU A 303 -31.80 2.53 -0.95
N VAL A 304 -31.63 2.42 0.36
CA VAL A 304 -30.57 3.11 1.10
C VAL A 304 -29.58 2.06 1.59
N VAL A 305 -28.38 2.07 1.02
CA VAL A 305 -27.31 1.19 1.46
C VAL A 305 -26.48 1.93 2.50
N LYS A 306 -26.37 1.32 3.69
CA LYS A 306 -25.58 1.83 4.81
C LYS A 306 -24.53 0.79 5.20
N LYS A 307 -23.38 1.25 5.68
CA LYS A 307 -22.38 0.37 6.29
C LYS A 307 -22.96 -0.19 7.60
N GLU A 308 -22.95 -1.52 7.76
CA GLU A 308 -23.20 -2.14 9.07
C GLU A 308 -22.03 -1.84 10.01
N LYS A 309 -22.34 -1.51 11.26
CA LYS A 309 -21.35 -1.07 12.26
C LYS A 309 -20.39 -2.19 12.65
#